data_AF-A0A3D3F3V0-F1
#
_entry.id   AF-A0A3D3F3V0-F1
#
_cell.length_a   1.000
_cell.length_b   1.000
_cell.length_c   1.000
_cell.angle_alpha   90.00
_cell.angle_beta   90.00
_cell.angle_gamma   90.00
#
_symmetry.space_group_name_H-M   'P 1'
#
loop_
_entity.id
_entity.type
_entity.pdbx_description
1 polymer ?
#
loop_
_entity_poly.entity_id
_entity_poly.type
_entity_poly.pdbx_seq_one_letter_code
_entity_poly.pdbx_strand_id
1 'polypeptide(L)'
;MFKTKIGEFDGNSWEAFCQQCFRLKYETEGYQYMPAINGDYGIEGFTRTGLVFQCYCPDNNTDANTLYEAQRDKITKDLSKLELYEKPLSVYLAGCAIKTWIFVTPEYRKKELVKHCRTKADEHKKLNLSILDPDFDVLIHDLDNFTKEVPVVLNYLNRGIDISPDEIDDNQHLLWKNTSISLVDNANRKNKMLLNTNAINPEQKIDLLTTLTIKNK
;
A
#
# COMPACT_ATOMS: atom_id res chain seq x y z
N MET A 1 3.58 -5.03 12.39
CA MET A 1 2.50 -4.61 11.48
C MET A 1 3.10 -3.70 10.42
N PHE A 2 2.62 -3.81 9.19
CA PHE A 2 3.01 -2.96 8.08
C PHE A 2 2.26 -1.63 8.15
N LYS A 3 3.01 -0.53 8.16
CA LYS A 3 2.47 0.83 8.18
C LYS A 3 2.13 1.28 6.75
N THR A 4 0.93 1.79 6.56
CA THR A 4 0.45 2.39 5.32
C THR A 4 -0.07 3.81 5.58
N LYS A 5 -0.39 4.54 4.51
CA LYS A 5 -1.02 5.86 4.60
C LYS A 5 -2.46 5.87 5.18
N ILE A 6 -3.05 4.71 5.44
CA ILE A 6 -4.39 4.58 6.04
C ILE A 6 -4.37 3.80 7.37
N GLY A 7 -3.18 3.61 7.95
CA GLY A 7 -2.97 2.90 9.21
C GLY A 7 -2.17 1.61 9.07
N GLU A 8 -2.02 0.91 10.19
CA GLU A 8 -1.23 -0.31 10.28
C GLU A 8 -2.05 -1.56 9.97
N PHE A 9 -1.47 -2.48 9.20
CA PHE A 9 -2.07 -3.78 8.88
C PHE A 9 -1.14 -4.93 9.22
N ASP A 10 -1.72 -6.07 9.53
CA ASP A 10 -1.10 -7.39 9.47
C ASP A 10 -1.73 -8.19 8.33
N GLY A 11 -1.33 -9.45 8.14
CA GLY A 11 -1.90 -10.33 7.11
C GLY A 11 -3.43 -10.41 7.16
N ASN A 12 -3.98 -10.65 8.36
CA ASN A 12 -5.42 -10.88 8.55
C ASN A 12 -6.24 -9.61 8.34
N SER A 13 -5.79 -8.48 8.90
CA SER A 13 -6.48 -7.20 8.78
C SER A 13 -6.36 -6.61 7.38
N TRP A 14 -5.26 -6.86 6.67
CA TRP A 14 -5.13 -6.51 5.26
C TRP A 14 -6.09 -7.32 4.39
N GLU A 15 -6.14 -8.63 4.57
CA GLU A 15 -7.09 -9.49 3.86
C GLU A 15 -8.53 -9.04 4.13
N ALA A 16 -8.91 -8.85 5.40
CA ALA A 16 -10.25 -8.39 5.77
C ALA A 16 -10.62 -7.04 5.14
N PHE A 17 -9.66 -6.10 5.06
CA PHE A 17 -9.83 -4.84 4.35
C PHE A 17 -10.03 -5.04 2.85
N CYS A 18 -9.14 -5.82 2.21
CA CYS A 18 -9.22 -6.15 0.80
C CYS A 18 -10.56 -6.81 0.44
N GLN A 19 -11.06 -7.73 1.26
CA GLN A 19 -12.36 -8.38 1.06
C GLN A 19 -13.51 -7.39 0.95
N GLN A 20 -13.53 -6.32 1.75
CA GLN A 20 -14.55 -5.27 1.62
C GLN A 20 -14.36 -4.45 0.35
N CYS A 21 -13.12 -4.08 0.01
CA CYS A 21 -12.81 -3.39 -1.24
C CYS A 21 -13.24 -4.20 -2.46
N PHE A 22 -13.00 -5.51 -2.46
CA PHE A 22 -13.39 -6.39 -3.56
C PHE A 22 -14.90 -6.48 -3.72
N ARG A 23 -15.64 -6.62 -2.61
CA ARG A 23 -17.11 -6.64 -2.64
C ARG A 23 -17.69 -5.38 -3.25
N LEU A 24 -17.14 -4.20 -2.91
CA LEU A 24 -17.61 -2.93 -3.44
C LEU A 24 -17.21 -2.75 -4.92
N LYS A 25 -15.94 -3.01 -5.25
CA LYS A 25 -15.40 -2.74 -6.59
C LYS A 25 -15.91 -3.72 -7.65
N TYR A 26 -16.05 -4.98 -7.28
CA TYR A 26 -16.33 -6.09 -8.19
C TYR A 26 -17.72 -6.71 -7.97
N GLU A 27 -18.65 -5.99 -7.33
CA GLU A 27 -20.03 -6.44 -7.09
C GLU A 27 -20.70 -6.88 -8.41
N THR A 28 -20.64 -6.03 -9.43
CA THR A 28 -21.26 -6.27 -10.74
C THR A 28 -20.60 -7.41 -11.52
N GLU A 29 -19.39 -7.79 -11.14
CA GLU A 29 -18.66 -8.93 -11.71
C GLU A 29 -18.91 -10.24 -10.93
N GLY A 30 -19.78 -10.18 -9.91
CA GLY A 30 -20.17 -11.33 -9.12
C GLY A 30 -19.06 -11.84 -8.20
N TYR A 31 -18.28 -10.94 -7.58
CA TYR A 31 -17.22 -11.30 -6.64
C TYR A 31 -17.71 -12.31 -5.57
N GLN A 32 -16.95 -13.38 -5.40
CA GLN A 32 -17.13 -14.43 -4.40
C GLN A 32 -15.89 -14.52 -3.53
N TYR A 33 -16.10 -14.43 -2.22
CA TYR A 33 -15.09 -14.74 -1.22
C TYR A 33 -14.85 -16.24 -1.18
N MET A 34 -13.59 -16.66 -1.05
CA MET A 34 -13.21 -18.06 -0.81
C MET A 34 -12.90 -18.27 0.67
N PRO A 35 -13.79 -18.91 1.45
CA PRO A 35 -13.53 -19.12 2.88
C PRO A 35 -12.36 -20.07 3.11
N ALA A 36 -11.44 -19.69 4.01
CA ALA A 36 -10.24 -20.49 4.31
C ALA A 36 -10.50 -21.76 5.14
N ILE A 37 -11.74 -22.02 5.60
CA ILE A 37 -12.08 -23.23 6.36
C ILE A 37 -11.97 -24.44 5.42
N ASN A 38 -10.95 -25.28 5.65
CA ASN A 38 -10.45 -26.38 4.81
C ASN A 38 -9.50 -25.99 3.66
N GLY A 39 -8.91 -24.81 3.75
CA GLY A 39 -7.97 -24.27 2.76
C GLY A 39 -8.67 -23.36 1.74
N ASP A 40 -7.90 -22.40 1.25
CA ASP A 40 -8.30 -21.38 0.28
C ASP A 40 -7.86 -21.74 -1.16
N TYR A 41 -7.19 -22.89 -1.33
CA TYR A 41 -6.54 -23.31 -2.58
C TYR A 41 -5.58 -22.26 -3.18
N GLY A 42 -5.09 -21.33 -2.36
CA GLY A 42 -4.21 -20.24 -2.79
C GLY A 42 -4.92 -19.03 -3.41
N ILE A 43 -6.23 -18.86 -3.18
CA ILE A 43 -7.00 -17.70 -3.63
C ILE A 43 -7.89 -17.18 -2.50
N GLU A 44 -7.95 -15.85 -2.32
CA GLU A 44 -8.83 -15.22 -1.32
C GLU A 44 -10.25 -14.97 -1.86
N GLY A 45 -10.41 -15.02 -3.19
CA GLY A 45 -11.69 -14.86 -3.84
C GLY A 45 -11.55 -14.69 -5.35
N PHE A 46 -12.69 -14.66 -6.05
CA PHE A 46 -12.75 -14.62 -7.51
C PHE A 46 -14.02 -13.92 -8.00
N THR A 47 -14.02 -13.46 -9.25
CA THR A 47 -15.22 -12.95 -9.95
C THR A 47 -15.74 -13.96 -10.96
N ARG A 48 -17.00 -13.79 -11.39
CA ARG A 48 -17.59 -14.57 -12.49
C ARG A 48 -17.09 -14.15 -13.88
N THR A 49 -16.25 -13.11 -13.93
CA THR A 49 -15.60 -12.59 -15.14
C THR A 49 -14.17 -13.10 -15.33
N GLY A 50 -13.64 -13.88 -14.38
CA GLY A 50 -12.33 -14.52 -14.49
C GLY A 50 -11.20 -13.82 -13.74
N LEU A 51 -11.49 -12.93 -12.79
CA LEU A 51 -10.49 -12.36 -11.89
C LEU A 51 -10.34 -13.22 -10.65
N VAL A 52 -9.11 -13.40 -10.19
CA VAL A 52 -8.77 -14.12 -8.96
C VAL A 52 -7.83 -13.27 -8.13
N PHE A 53 -8.00 -13.26 -6.82
CA PHE A 53 -7.24 -12.38 -5.92
C PHE A 53 -6.46 -13.18 -4.90
N GLN A 54 -5.24 -12.72 -4.63
CA GLN A 54 -4.43 -13.21 -3.52
C GLN A 54 -3.89 -12.05 -2.71
N CYS A 55 -4.15 -12.04 -1.40
CA CYS A 55 -3.70 -10.97 -0.51
C CYS A 55 -2.34 -11.32 0.12
N TYR A 56 -1.50 -10.30 0.27
CA TYR A 56 -0.25 -10.42 1.02
C TYR A 56 0.13 -9.11 1.68
N CYS A 57 0.22 -9.14 3.02
CA CYS A 57 0.76 -8.06 3.83
C CYS A 57 2.08 -8.51 4.46
N PRO A 58 3.20 -7.81 4.24
CA PRO A 58 4.44 -8.08 4.97
C PRO A 58 4.28 -7.80 6.48
N ASP A 59 5.10 -8.41 7.33
CA ASP A 59 4.96 -8.23 8.79
C ASP A 59 5.37 -6.83 9.28
N ASN A 60 6.26 -6.17 8.55
CA ASN A 60 6.83 -4.87 8.86
C ASN A 60 7.29 -4.13 7.60
N ASN A 61 7.48 -2.82 7.70
CA ASN A 61 8.10 -2.02 6.64
C ASN A 61 9.59 -2.38 6.57
N THR A 62 9.97 -3.04 5.48
CA THR A 62 11.37 -3.39 5.18
C THR A 62 11.93 -2.51 4.07
N ASP A 63 13.23 -2.64 3.79
CA ASP A 63 13.85 -2.00 2.65
C ASP A 63 13.28 -2.56 1.32
N ALA A 64 13.47 -1.79 0.24
CA ALA A 64 12.90 -2.14 -1.06
C ALA A 64 13.40 -3.49 -1.64
N ASN A 65 14.59 -3.97 -1.25
CA ASN A 65 15.09 -5.27 -1.71
C ASN A 65 14.38 -6.40 -0.97
N THR A 66 14.37 -6.34 0.37
CA THR A 66 13.72 -7.36 1.20
C THR A 66 12.23 -7.48 0.90
N LEU A 67 11.53 -6.35 0.76
CA LEU A 67 10.13 -6.32 0.36
C LEU A 67 9.91 -7.01 -0.99
N TYR A 68 10.74 -6.69 -1.98
CA TYR A 68 10.65 -7.28 -3.31
C TYR A 68 10.86 -8.80 -3.29
N GLU A 69 11.88 -9.30 -2.59
CA GLU A 69 12.17 -10.74 -2.52
C GLU A 69 10.98 -11.49 -1.89
N ALA A 70 10.45 -10.97 -0.78
CA ALA A 70 9.30 -11.56 -0.11
C ALA A 70 8.04 -11.60 -0.99
N GLN A 71 7.74 -10.50 -1.70
CA GLN A 71 6.61 -10.43 -2.63
C GLN A 71 6.80 -11.35 -3.83
N ARG A 72 7.99 -11.37 -4.43
CA ARG A 72 8.33 -12.25 -5.57
C ARG A 72 8.15 -13.72 -5.21
N ASP A 73 8.67 -14.12 -4.05
CA ASP A 73 8.60 -15.50 -3.58
C ASP A 73 7.16 -15.90 -3.27
N LYS A 74 6.38 -15.00 -2.66
CA LYS A 74 4.95 -15.19 -2.40
C LYS A 74 4.15 -15.38 -3.68
N ILE A 75 4.32 -14.52 -4.68
CA ILE A 75 3.68 -14.66 -6.00
C ILE A 75 4.00 -16.03 -6.61
N THR A 76 5.28 -16.40 -6.62
CA THR A 76 5.73 -17.68 -7.20
C THR A 76 5.12 -18.88 -6.48
N LYS A 77 5.11 -18.85 -5.15
CA LYS A 77 4.59 -19.93 -4.31
C LYS A 77 3.08 -20.07 -4.40
N ASP A 78 2.34 -18.97 -4.51
CA ASP A 78 0.90 -19.02 -4.56
C ASP A 78 0.38 -19.35 -5.97
N LEU A 79 1.03 -18.88 -7.03
CA LEU A 79 0.66 -19.28 -8.39
C LEU A 79 0.86 -20.78 -8.64
N SER A 80 1.91 -21.40 -8.08
CA SER A 80 2.09 -22.87 -8.19
C SER A 80 0.97 -23.67 -7.49
N LYS A 81 0.19 -23.04 -6.60
CA LYS A 81 -1.01 -23.66 -6.03
C LYS A 81 -2.13 -23.81 -7.04
N LEU A 82 -2.19 -22.97 -8.09
CA LEU A 82 -3.18 -23.12 -9.16
C LEU A 82 -3.00 -24.45 -9.91
N GLU A 83 -1.74 -24.86 -10.11
CA GLU A 83 -1.41 -26.17 -10.66
C GLU A 83 -1.81 -27.30 -9.71
N LEU A 84 -1.42 -27.18 -8.44
CA LEU A 84 -1.67 -28.19 -7.42
C LEU A 84 -3.18 -28.41 -7.19
N TYR A 85 -3.97 -27.34 -7.26
CA TYR A 85 -5.38 -27.33 -6.94
C TYR A 85 -6.28 -27.14 -8.16
N GLU A 86 -5.79 -27.41 -9.37
CA GLU A 86 -6.57 -27.29 -10.60
C GLU A 86 -7.94 -27.96 -10.50
N LYS A 87 -7.95 -29.25 -10.12
CA LYS A 87 -9.19 -30.04 -10.00
C LYS A 87 -10.18 -29.47 -8.99
N PRO A 88 -9.82 -29.25 -7.71
CA PRO A 88 -10.77 -28.68 -6.75
C PRO A 88 -11.20 -27.25 -7.13
N LEU A 89 -10.30 -26.40 -7.64
CA LEU A 89 -10.63 -25.03 -8.06
C LEU A 89 -11.66 -25.00 -9.20
N SER A 90 -11.55 -25.93 -10.16
CA SER A 90 -12.46 -26.01 -11.30
C SER A 90 -13.94 -26.11 -10.89
N VAL A 91 -14.23 -26.77 -9.77
CA VAL A 91 -15.61 -26.94 -9.24
C VAL A 91 -16.19 -25.62 -8.77
N TYR A 92 -15.39 -24.78 -8.12
CA TYR A 92 -15.85 -23.49 -7.57
C TYR A 92 -15.96 -22.40 -8.65
N LEU A 93 -15.04 -22.42 -9.62
CA LEU A 93 -15.04 -21.50 -10.75
C LEU A 93 -16.25 -21.70 -11.67
N ALA A 94 -16.94 -22.85 -11.60
CA ALA A 94 -18.16 -23.15 -12.33
C ALA A 94 -18.03 -22.92 -13.85
N GLY A 95 -16.90 -23.33 -14.43
CA GLY A 95 -16.60 -23.16 -15.85
C GLY A 95 -16.09 -21.78 -16.26
N CYS A 96 -15.93 -20.84 -15.32
CA CYS A 96 -15.26 -19.57 -15.57
C CYS A 96 -13.74 -19.78 -15.58
N ALA A 97 -13.11 -19.62 -16.73
CA ALA A 97 -11.64 -19.63 -16.81
C ALA A 97 -11.05 -18.41 -16.11
N ILE A 98 -9.95 -18.61 -15.39
CA ILE A 98 -9.18 -17.54 -14.77
C ILE A 98 -8.45 -16.79 -15.88
N LYS A 99 -8.82 -15.54 -16.10
CA LYS A 99 -8.17 -14.61 -17.03
C LYS A 99 -7.04 -13.86 -16.38
N THR A 100 -7.22 -13.46 -15.12
CA THR A 100 -6.24 -12.64 -14.44
C THR A 100 -6.13 -13.02 -12.98
N TRP A 101 -4.92 -13.33 -12.55
CA TRP A 101 -4.59 -13.50 -11.14
C TRP A 101 -3.95 -12.22 -10.61
N ILE A 102 -4.49 -11.67 -9.53
CA ILE A 102 -4.16 -10.34 -9.01
C ILE A 102 -3.54 -10.50 -7.62
N PHE A 103 -2.27 -10.15 -7.51
CA PHE A 103 -1.56 -10.03 -6.25
C PHE A 103 -1.89 -8.70 -5.60
N VAL A 104 -2.45 -8.72 -4.39
CA VAL A 104 -2.89 -7.51 -3.68
C VAL A 104 -2.07 -7.31 -2.42
N THR A 105 -1.25 -6.27 -2.40
CA THR A 105 -0.31 -5.96 -1.31
C THR A 105 -0.38 -4.49 -0.92
N PRO A 106 -0.04 -4.07 0.31
CA PRO A 106 -0.18 -2.65 0.67
C PRO A 106 0.62 -1.69 -0.21
N GLU A 107 1.83 -2.08 -0.59
CA GLU A 107 2.77 -1.28 -1.38
C GLU A 107 3.77 -2.21 -2.08
N TYR A 108 4.24 -1.82 -3.27
CA TYR A 108 5.44 -2.40 -3.88
C TYR A 108 6.33 -1.30 -4.47
N ARG A 109 7.66 -1.43 -4.35
CA ARG A 109 8.60 -0.35 -4.72
C ARG A 109 9.42 -0.63 -5.97
N LYS A 110 9.57 -1.90 -6.34
CA LYS A 110 10.42 -2.30 -7.46
C LYS A 110 9.61 -2.67 -8.69
N LYS A 111 9.88 -2.00 -9.81
CA LYS A 111 9.34 -2.36 -11.14
C LYS A 111 9.67 -3.80 -11.57
N GLU A 112 10.75 -4.39 -11.04
CA GLU A 112 11.10 -5.79 -11.31
C GLU A 112 9.99 -6.76 -10.86
N LEU A 113 9.14 -6.36 -9.91
CA LEU A 113 8.00 -7.17 -9.50
C LEU A 113 6.93 -7.25 -10.60
N VAL A 114 6.70 -6.15 -11.34
CA VAL A 114 5.82 -6.13 -12.51
C VAL A 114 6.36 -7.03 -13.60
N LYS A 115 7.68 -6.98 -13.84
CA LYS A 115 8.36 -7.89 -14.77
C LYS A 115 8.21 -9.35 -14.33
N HIS A 116 8.36 -9.64 -13.04
CA HIS A 116 8.18 -10.98 -12.49
C HIS A 116 6.76 -11.50 -12.70
N CYS A 117 5.74 -10.67 -12.45
CA CYS A 117 4.35 -11.00 -12.74
C CYS A 117 4.18 -11.41 -14.21
N ARG A 118 4.72 -10.62 -15.14
CA ARG A 118 4.63 -10.96 -16.57
C ARG A 118 5.32 -12.28 -16.93
N THR A 119 6.51 -12.51 -16.39
CA THR A 119 7.23 -13.79 -16.58
C THR A 119 6.37 -14.95 -16.07
N LYS A 120 5.75 -14.81 -14.90
CA LYS A 120 4.88 -15.84 -14.33
C LYS A 120 3.63 -16.08 -15.16
N ALA A 121 3.00 -15.04 -15.71
CA ALA A 121 1.90 -15.20 -16.66
C ALA A 121 2.30 -16.06 -17.87
N ASP A 122 3.45 -15.77 -18.48
CA ASP A 122 3.95 -16.50 -19.65
C ASP A 122 4.37 -17.94 -19.32
N GLU A 123 4.86 -18.21 -18.10
CA GLU A 123 5.11 -19.56 -17.61
C GLU A 123 3.80 -20.35 -17.44
N HIS A 124 2.80 -19.76 -16.78
CA HIS A 124 1.55 -20.46 -16.46
C HIS A 124 0.69 -20.74 -17.69
N LYS A 125 0.70 -19.86 -18.70
CA LYS A 125 0.06 -20.12 -20.00
C LYS A 125 0.60 -21.38 -20.68
N LYS A 126 1.90 -21.69 -20.51
CA LYS A 126 2.51 -22.89 -21.13
C LYS A 126 2.10 -24.20 -20.44
N LEU A 127 1.58 -24.12 -19.22
CA LEU A 127 1.14 -25.29 -18.46
C LEU A 127 -0.18 -25.86 -19.00
N ASN A 128 -0.96 -25.06 -19.76
CA ASN A 128 -2.23 -25.46 -20.34
C ASN A 128 -3.22 -26.05 -19.32
N LEU A 129 -3.30 -25.45 -18.12
CA LEU A 129 -4.28 -25.84 -17.11
C LEU A 129 -5.69 -25.56 -17.61
N SER A 130 -6.63 -26.47 -17.36
CA SER A 130 -8.04 -26.35 -17.76
C SER A 130 -8.78 -25.17 -17.13
N ILE A 131 -8.25 -24.66 -16.01
CA ILE A 131 -8.82 -23.52 -15.28
C ILE A 131 -8.30 -22.17 -15.77
N LEU A 132 -7.28 -22.12 -16.63
CA LEU A 132 -6.68 -20.87 -17.09
C LEU A 132 -7.18 -20.50 -18.50
N ASP A 133 -7.41 -19.22 -18.70
CA ASP A 133 -7.71 -18.64 -20.01
C ASP A 133 -6.44 -18.64 -20.89
N PRO A 134 -6.54 -18.83 -22.22
CA PRO A 134 -5.39 -18.71 -23.12
C PRO A 134 -4.63 -17.38 -23.01
N ASP A 135 -5.34 -16.30 -22.70
CA ASP A 135 -4.77 -14.96 -22.50
C ASP A 135 -4.48 -14.66 -21.01
N PHE A 136 -4.26 -15.69 -20.19
CA PHE A 136 -3.99 -15.57 -18.76
C PHE A 136 -2.88 -14.55 -18.45
N ASP A 137 -3.15 -13.69 -17.47
CA ASP A 137 -2.23 -12.66 -17.00
C ASP A 137 -2.10 -12.64 -15.48
N VAL A 138 -1.01 -12.02 -15.02
CA VAL A 138 -0.70 -11.85 -13.60
C VAL A 138 -0.47 -10.38 -13.36
N LEU A 139 -1.27 -9.78 -12.47
CA LEU A 139 -1.19 -8.38 -12.12
C LEU A 139 -0.82 -8.20 -10.65
N ILE A 140 -0.31 -7.01 -10.34
CA ILE A 140 -0.11 -6.54 -8.98
C ILE A 140 -0.94 -5.29 -8.76
N HIS A 141 -1.71 -5.28 -7.68
CA HIS A 141 -2.42 -4.11 -7.19
C HIS A 141 -1.90 -3.73 -5.81
N ASP A 142 -1.74 -2.42 -5.61
CA ASP A 142 -1.47 -1.84 -4.32
C ASP A 142 -2.73 -1.21 -3.71
N LEU A 143 -2.55 -0.52 -2.59
CA LEU A 143 -3.62 0.23 -1.93
C LEU A 143 -4.31 1.23 -2.87
N ASP A 144 -3.60 1.81 -3.83
CA ASP A 144 -4.10 2.92 -4.64
C ASP A 144 -5.05 2.45 -5.75
N ASN A 145 -4.98 1.16 -6.09
CA ASN A 145 -6.00 0.51 -6.91
C ASN A 145 -7.39 0.51 -6.28
N PHE A 146 -7.53 0.80 -4.98
CA PHE A 146 -8.81 0.79 -4.24
C PHE A 146 -9.18 2.17 -3.67
N THR A 147 -8.62 3.25 -4.22
CA THR A 147 -8.84 4.64 -3.75
C THR A 147 -10.31 5.04 -3.58
N LYS A 148 -11.22 4.49 -4.39
CA LYS A 148 -12.66 4.76 -4.29
C LYS A 148 -13.31 4.01 -3.13
N GLU A 149 -12.86 2.79 -2.86
CA GLU A 149 -13.41 1.90 -1.84
C GLU A 149 -12.85 2.20 -0.45
N VAL A 150 -11.56 2.57 -0.37
CA VAL A 150 -10.83 2.89 0.88
C VAL A 150 -11.65 3.72 1.88
N PRO A 151 -12.18 4.92 1.54
CA PRO A 151 -12.89 5.74 2.51
C PRO A 151 -14.19 5.09 3.02
N VAL A 152 -14.88 4.33 2.17
CA VAL A 152 -16.12 3.62 2.53
C VAL A 152 -15.80 2.47 3.49
N VAL A 153 -14.76 1.70 3.18
CA VAL A 153 -14.34 0.54 3.98
C VAL A 153 -13.79 0.97 5.34
N LEU A 154 -12.97 2.02 5.41
CA LEU A 154 -12.44 2.51 6.69
C LEU A 154 -13.56 2.96 7.63
N ASN A 155 -14.56 3.67 7.09
CA ASN A 155 -15.75 4.07 7.85
C ASN A 155 -16.55 2.84 8.32
N TYR A 156 -16.78 1.87 7.44
CA TYR A 156 -17.47 0.62 7.78
C TYR A 156 -16.78 -0.18 8.89
N LEU A 157 -15.44 -0.24 8.88
CA LEU A 157 -14.65 -0.96 9.87
C LEU A 157 -14.46 -0.19 11.19
N ASN A 158 -15.02 1.02 11.33
CA ASN A 158 -14.72 1.95 12.42
C ASN A 158 -13.20 2.15 12.63
N ARG A 159 -12.40 1.98 11.57
CA ARG A 159 -10.96 2.27 11.62
C ARG A 159 -10.81 3.75 11.34
N GLY A 160 -10.45 4.51 12.37
CA GLY A 160 -10.04 5.90 12.19
C GLY A 160 -8.90 5.97 11.17
N ILE A 161 -8.94 6.96 10.28
CA ILE A 161 -7.82 7.24 9.39
C ILE A 161 -6.66 7.68 10.28
N ASP A 162 -5.59 6.89 10.32
CA ASP A 162 -4.34 7.29 10.97
C ASP A 162 -3.63 8.29 10.05
N ILE A 163 -3.92 9.57 10.27
CA ILE A 163 -3.15 10.66 9.68
C ILE A 163 -1.90 10.80 10.55
N SER A 164 -0.91 9.93 10.28
CA SER A 164 0.44 10.17 10.77
C SER A 164 1.00 11.33 9.94
N PRO A 165 1.21 12.53 10.51
CA PRO A 165 1.92 13.58 9.80
C PRO A 165 3.30 13.04 9.37
N ASP A 166 3.78 13.43 8.18
CA ASP A 166 5.14 13.13 7.77
C ASP A 166 6.09 13.49 8.92
N GLU A 167 7.00 12.57 9.28
CA GLU A 167 8.03 12.86 10.29
C GLU A 167 8.81 14.09 9.80
N ILE A 168 8.51 15.24 10.40
CA ILE A 168 9.27 16.46 10.18
C ILE A 168 10.65 16.14 10.74
N ASP A 169 11.64 15.96 9.85
CA ASP A 169 13.04 15.87 10.23
C ASP A 169 13.35 17.09 11.12
N ASP A 170 13.69 16.85 12.38
CA ASP A 170 14.03 17.89 13.36
C ASP A 170 15.18 18.79 12.85
N ASN A 171 15.89 18.38 11.80
CA ASN A 171 16.90 19.20 11.12
C ASN A 171 16.34 20.21 10.11
N GLN A 172 15.04 20.24 9.83
CA GLN A 172 14.38 21.33 9.08
C GLN A 172 14.13 22.59 9.93
N HIS A 173 14.88 22.80 11.01
CA HIS A 173 14.93 24.05 11.78
C HIS A 173 15.67 25.21 11.08
N LEU A 174 15.81 25.17 9.75
CA LEU A 174 16.18 26.34 8.98
C LEU A 174 15.15 26.55 7.89
N LEU A 175 14.47 27.70 7.90
CA LEU A 175 14.17 28.57 6.74
C LEU A 175 12.94 29.47 6.96
N TRP A 176 12.85 30.17 8.09
CA TRP A 176 12.08 31.42 8.12
C TRP A 176 12.72 32.50 7.23
N LYS A 177 14.00 32.32 6.88
CA LYS A 177 14.83 33.26 6.10
C LYS A 177 14.28 33.55 4.69
N ASN A 178 13.41 32.67 4.16
CA ASN A 178 12.82 32.79 2.83
C ASN A 178 11.28 32.88 2.85
N THR A 179 10.64 33.05 4.01
CA THR A 179 9.18 33.10 4.09
C THR A 179 8.69 34.54 4.06
N SER A 180 7.86 34.89 3.07
CA SER A 180 7.27 36.23 2.89
C SER A 180 6.07 36.46 3.82
N ILE A 181 6.24 36.25 5.13
CA ILE A 181 5.16 36.39 6.12
C ILE A 181 5.44 37.63 6.99
N SER A 182 4.49 38.57 7.00
CA SER A 182 4.64 39.84 7.74
C SER A 182 4.88 39.67 9.24
N LEU A 183 4.35 38.60 9.86
CA LEU A 183 4.60 38.25 11.25
C LEU A 183 6.05 37.82 11.50
N VAL A 184 6.59 37.01 10.58
CA VAL A 184 7.96 36.47 10.63
C VAL A 184 8.96 37.61 10.41
N ASP A 185 8.72 38.47 9.43
CA ASP A 185 9.55 39.65 9.16
C ASP A 185 9.62 40.60 10.35
N ASN A 186 8.47 40.85 10.99
CA ASN A 186 8.39 41.69 12.17
C ASN A 186 9.12 41.08 13.37
N ALA A 187 9.01 39.76 13.57
CA ALA A 187 9.72 39.05 14.62
C ALA A 187 11.24 39.07 14.38
N ASN A 188 11.68 38.73 13.16
CA ASN A 188 13.08 38.76 12.76
C ASN A 188 13.69 40.17 12.93
N ARG A 189 13.00 41.22 12.49
CA ARG A 189 13.45 42.61 12.65
C ARG A 189 13.63 42.98 14.11
N LYS A 190 12.64 42.69 14.96
CA LYS A 190 12.70 43.01 16.40
C LYS A 190 13.81 42.21 17.11
N ASN A 191 13.90 40.92 16.84
CA ASN A 191 14.91 40.04 17.44
C ASN A 191 16.33 40.42 17.01
N LYS A 192 16.53 40.84 15.75
CA LYS A 192 17.80 41.37 15.27
C LYS A 192 18.23 42.65 15.99
N MET A 193 17.29 43.52 16.35
CA MET A 193 17.59 44.74 17.12
C MET A 193 17.93 44.45 18.59
N LEU A 194 17.43 43.34 19.15
CA LEU A 194 17.69 42.93 20.53
C LEU A 194 19.04 42.23 20.71
N LEU A 195 19.61 41.69 19.64
CA LEU A 195 20.88 40.98 19.68
C LEU A 195 22.05 41.94 19.46
N ASN A 196 22.92 42.01 20.46
CA ASN A 196 24.14 42.81 20.42
C ASN A 196 25.13 42.23 19.38
N THR A 197 25.89 43.06 18.69
CA THR A 197 26.76 42.70 17.54
C THR A 197 27.90 41.72 17.87
N ASN A 198 28.10 41.37 19.15
CA ASN A 198 29.12 40.43 19.63
C ASN A 198 28.57 39.03 19.97
N ALA A 199 27.35 38.68 19.53
CA ALA A 199 26.77 37.36 19.79
C ALA A 199 27.44 36.26 18.95
N ILE A 200 27.80 35.15 19.58
CA ILE A 200 28.21 33.91 18.89
C ILE A 200 26.97 33.34 18.16
N ASN A 201 27.10 33.06 16.87
CA ASN A 201 26.04 32.57 15.97
C ASN A 201 24.73 33.40 16.02
N PRO A 202 24.78 34.69 15.66
CA PRO A 202 23.64 35.59 15.80
C PRO A 202 22.44 35.14 14.94
N GLU A 203 22.67 34.52 13.79
CA GLU A 203 21.60 34.05 12.92
C GLU A 203 20.80 32.89 13.54
N GLN A 204 21.47 31.89 14.12
CA GLN A 204 20.81 30.77 14.80
C GLN A 204 19.97 31.26 15.99
N LYS A 205 20.48 32.28 16.70
CA LYS A 205 19.79 32.86 17.84
C LYS A 205 18.57 33.69 17.43
N ILE A 206 18.63 34.42 16.31
CA ILE A 206 17.48 35.11 15.73
C ILE A 206 16.40 34.09 15.35
N ASP A 207 16.79 33.01 14.67
CA ASP A 207 15.84 31.99 14.20
C ASP A 207 15.12 31.28 15.36
N LEU A 208 15.87 30.92 16.41
CA LEU A 208 15.30 30.38 17.64
C LEU A 208 14.29 31.34 18.30
N LEU A 209 14.66 32.62 18.45
CA LEU A 209 13.80 33.62 19.08
C LEU A 209 12.55 33.90 18.24
N THR A 210 12.68 33.92 16.91
CA THR A 210 11.56 34.09 15.99
C THR A 210 10.62 32.90 16.07
N THR A 211 11.15 31.67 16.11
CA THR A 211 10.36 30.45 16.33
C THR A 211 9.59 30.50 17.66
N LEU A 212 10.24 30.91 18.75
CA LEU A 212 9.58 31.08 20.06
C LEU A 212 8.51 32.18 20.05
N THR A 213 8.71 33.25 19.28
CA THR A 213 7.74 34.35 19.15
C THR A 213 6.50 33.90 18.38
N ILE A 214 6.68 33.06 17.35
CA ILE A 214 5.59 32.54 16.54
C ILE A 214 4.82 31.45 17.29
N LYS A 215 5.51 30.55 18.01
CA LYS A 215 4.86 29.49 18.81
C LYS A 215 3.96 30.02 19.93
N ASN A 216 4.21 31.23 20.44
CA ASN A 216 3.49 31.82 21.57
C ASN A 216 2.44 32.87 21.17
N LYS A 217 2.09 32.95 19.87
CA LYS A 217 1.01 33.80 19.35
C LYS A 217 -0.16 32.95 18.89
#